data_AF-F6UX23-F1
#
_entry.id   AF-F6UX23-F1
#
_cell.length_a   1.000
_cell.length_b   1.000
_cell.length_c   1.000
_cell.angle_alpha   90.00
_cell.angle_beta   90.00
_cell.angle_gamma   90.00
#
_symmetry.space_group_name_H-M   'P 1'
#
loop_
_entity.id
_entity.type
_entity.pdbx_description
1 polymer ?
#
loop_
_entity_poly.entity_id
_entity_poly.type
_entity_poly.pdbx_seq_one_letter_code
_entity_poly.pdbx_strand_id
1 'polypeptide(L)'
;MNCCVRNCSAILLLILGMVTTINCSSHVNCQESRGNAISNRQDELHCCNETFNSFSKNWHNEADYLTETLQSLKDWSCPQYNAECSKPTFNFNDFTALVYHRSCNRTLFESRCLDSLMRASSARGVSGSIWSNLLRDLRTFQLSQDELRDPCIQVALYDAAVQERGKYGYYHEMKRVFIPFCKFIWCGLDAENIHDHSISAWLCIPTFCRTNIIISIVVCSILSIWNVVANSIVLVVFFKQKRYTSSAGIYKLSIALADIMVG
;
A
#
# COMPACT_ATOMS: atom_id res chain seq x y z
N MET A 1 -14.72 24.18 -21.98
CA MET A 1 -14.01 25.02 -22.99
C MET A 1 -12.55 24.59 -23.01
N ASN A 2 -12.13 24.03 -24.15
CA ASN A 2 -10.77 23.83 -24.68
C ASN A 2 -9.65 23.34 -23.74
N CYS A 3 -9.20 22.10 -23.97
CA CYS A 3 -7.90 21.87 -24.64
C CYS A 3 -7.75 20.39 -25.07
N CYS A 4 -7.99 20.15 -26.35
CA CYS A 4 -7.57 18.95 -27.06
C CYS A 4 -6.13 19.22 -27.53
N VAL A 5 -5.13 18.57 -26.93
CA VAL A 5 -3.73 18.62 -27.38
C VAL A 5 -3.37 17.23 -27.91
N ARG A 6 -3.64 17.02 -29.20
CA ARG A 6 -2.63 16.88 -30.27
C ARG A 6 -1.56 15.81 -29.99
N ASN A 7 -1.82 14.60 -30.52
CA ASN A 7 -0.81 13.80 -31.20
C ASN A 7 -1.48 12.91 -32.27
N CYS A 8 -2.12 13.56 -33.25
CA CYS A 8 -2.44 12.92 -34.53
C CYS A 8 -1.30 13.26 -35.50
N SER A 9 -0.38 12.31 -35.70
CA SER A 9 0.56 12.36 -36.82
C SER A 9 -0.23 12.15 -38.12
N ALA A 10 -0.58 13.26 -38.79
CA ALA A 10 -1.16 13.23 -40.12
C ALA A 10 -0.02 13.11 -41.14
N ILE A 11 0.15 11.91 -41.73
CA ILE A 11 0.95 11.74 -42.94
C ILE A 11 0.13 12.29 -44.11
N LEU A 12 0.64 13.37 -44.69
CA LEU A 12 0.11 14.07 -45.85
C LEU A 12 0.37 13.23 -47.11
N LEU A 13 -0.63 12.53 -47.61
CA LEU A 13 -0.65 11.99 -48.98
C LEU A 13 -1.91 12.50 -49.68
N LEU A 14 -1.69 13.55 -50.50
CA LEU A 14 -2.63 14.06 -51.48
C LEU A 14 -2.79 13.06 -52.62
N ILE A 15 -4.05 12.82 -53.00
CA ILE A 15 -4.58 12.46 -54.33
C ILE A 15 -5.58 11.29 -54.21
N LEU A 16 -6.83 11.56 -54.63
CA LEU A 16 -8.02 10.69 -54.73
C LEU A 16 -8.86 10.51 -53.46
N GLY A 17 -9.76 11.48 -53.23
CA GLY A 17 -11.21 11.17 -53.21
C GLY A 17 -11.76 10.15 -52.22
N MET A 18 -11.18 9.99 -51.03
CA MET A 18 -11.85 9.31 -49.92
C MET A 18 -11.80 10.18 -48.67
N VAL A 19 -12.95 10.77 -48.32
CA VAL A 19 -13.18 11.27 -46.96
C VAL A 19 -13.24 10.03 -46.06
N THR A 20 -12.08 9.63 -45.54
CA THR A 20 -12.03 8.75 -44.39
C THR A 20 -12.47 9.60 -43.21
N THR A 21 -13.70 9.39 -42.76
CA THR A 21 -14.10 9.82 -41.42
C THR A 21 -13.17 9.09 -40.45
N ILE A 22 -12.13 9.78 -40.00
CA ILE A 22 -11.32 9.32 -38.87
C ILE A 22 -12.29 9.35 -37.69
N ASN A 23 -12.84 8.18 -37.39
CA ASN A 23 -13.65 7.96 -36.21
C ASN A 23 -12.67 8.08 -35.03
N CYS A 24 -12.49 9.29 -34.51
CA CYS A 24 -11.84 9.49 -33.22
C CYS A 24 -12.72 8.79 -32.19
N SER A 25 -12.47 7.51 -31.95
CA SER A 25 -12.95 6.82 -30.77
C SER A 25 -12.45 7.63 -29.58
N SER A 26 -13.35 8.41 -28.99
CA SER A 26 -13.10 9.09 -27.72
C SER A 26 -13.00 7.99 -26.67
N HIS A 27 -11.83 7.37 -26.57
CA HIS A 27 -11.57 6.40 -25.50
C HIS A 27 -11.78 7.12 -24.18
N VAL A 28 -12.75 6.63 -23.41
CA VAL A 28 -13.04 7.13 -22.07
C VAL A 28 -11.79 6.95 -21.22
N ASN A 29 -11.32 8.01 -20.57
CA ASN A 29 -10.23 7.90 -19.61
C ASN A 29 -10.76 7.21 -18.34
N CYS A 30 -10.44 5.93 -18.19
CA CYS A 30 -10.96 5.10 -17.12
C CYS A 30 -10.45 5.52 -15.73
N GLN A 31 -9.26 6.15 -15.64
CA GLN A 31 -8.76 6.67 -14.35
C GLN A 31 -9.55 7.89 -13.89
N GLU A 32 -9.80 8.85 -14.78
CA GLU A 32 -10.58 10.06 -14.47
C GLU A 32 -12.07 9.75 -14.23
N SER A 33 -12.56 8.64 -14.79
CA SER A 33 -13.94 8.22 -14.65
C SER A 33 -14.24 7.50 -13.34
N ARG A 34 -13.21 7.15 -12.53
CA ARG A 34 -13.41 6.44 -11.25
C ARG A 34 -14.40 7.21 -10.37
N GLY A 35 -15.46 6.53 -9.92
CA GLY A 35 -16.49 7.10 -9.03
C GLY A 35 -17.56 7.91 -9.74
N ASN A 36 -17.46 8.00 -11.07
CA ASN A 36 -18.51 8.53 -11.92
C ASN A 36 -19.18 7.38 -12.66
N ALA A 37 -20.48 7.52 -12.93
CA ALA A 37 -21.20 6.58 -13.77
C ALA A 37 -20.76 6.72 -15.23
N ILE A 38 -20.48 5.61 -15.91
CA ILE A 38 -20.18 5.58 -17.34
C ILE A 38 -21.46 5.21 -18.09
N SER A 39 -21.94 6.07 -18.97
CA SER A 39 -23.25 5.90 -19.60
C SER A 39 -23.30 4.78 -20.65
N ASN A 40 -22.17 4.47 -21.29
CA ASN A 40 -22.06 3.43 -22.31
C ASN A 40 -21.50 2.13 -21.71
N ARG A 41 -22.25 1.04 -21.83
CA ARG A 41 -21.86 -0.28 -21.30
C ARG A 41 -20.58 -0.84 -21.93
N GLN A 42 -20.29 -0.54 -23.20
CA GLN A 42 -19.05 -1.01 -23.83
C GLN A 42 -17.82 -0.30 -23.23
N ASP A 43 -17.91 1.01 -23.02
CA ASP A 43 -16.87 1.81 -22.40
C ASP A 43 -16.70 1.44 -20.92
N GLU A 44 -17.80 1.16 -20.23
CA GLU A 44 -17.81 0.67 -18.85
C GLU A 44 -17.07 -0.67 -18.73
N LEU A 45 -17.37 -1.64 -19.59
CA LEU A 45 -16.68 -2.94 -19.61
C LEU A 45 -15.20 -2.83 -19.99
N HIS A 46 -14.85 -1.89 -20.88
CA HIS A 46 -13.47 -1.57 -21.19
C HIS A 46 -12.75 -1.05 -19.94
N CYS A 47 -13.35 -0.09 -19.24
CA CYS A 47 -12.80 0.47 -18.01
C CYS A 47 -12.72 -0.53 -16.85
N CYS A 48 -13.67 -1.45 -16.74
CA CYS A 48 -13.59 -2.57 -15.81
C CYS A 48 -12.32 -3.41 -16.04
N ASN A 49 -12.09 -3.81 -17.31
CA ASN A 49 -10.93 -4.62 -17.68
C ASN A 49 -9.62 -3.87 -17.48
N GLU A 50 -9.54 -2.64 -17.95
CA GLU A 50 -8.32 -1.83 -17.84
C GLU A 50 -7.96 -1.56 -16.38
N THR A 51 -8.94 -1.15 -15.57
CA THR A 51 -8.74 -0.86 -14.15
C THR A 51 -8.27 -2.09 -13.38
N PHE A 52 -8.96 -3.24 -13.55
CA PHE A 52 -8.57 -4.46 -12.85
C PHE A 52 -7.22 -5.00 -13.33
N ASN A 53 -6.95 -5.00 -14.64
CA ASN A 53 -5.67 -5.47 -15.18
C ASN A 53 -4.50 -4.59 -14.75
N SER A 54 -4.69 -3.27 -14.75
CA SER A 54 -3.68 -2.33 -14.28
C SER A 54 -3.39 -2.58 -12.79
N PHE A 55 -4.43 -2.63 -11.96
CA PHE A 55 -4.29 -2.93 -10.54
C PHE A 55 -3.61 -4.28 -10.31
N SER A 56 -4.07 -5.37 -10.96
CA SER A 56 -3.51 -6.70 -10.75
C SER A 56 -2.02 -6.81 -11.12
N LYS A 57 -1.53 -6.00 -12.06
CA LYS A 57 -0.10 -5.95 -12.41
C LYS A 57 0.69 -5.08 -11.43
N ASN A 58 0.10 -3.98 -10.98
CA ASN A 58 0.78 -2.91 -10.26
C ASN A 58 0.37 -2.78 -8.79
N TRP A 59 -0.37 -3.75 -8.23
CA TRP A 59 -0.92 -3.68 -6.88
C TRP A 59 0.13 -3.42 -5.79
N HIS A 60 1.40 -3.76 -6.05
CA HIS A 60 2.52 -3.53 -5.13
C HIS A 60 3.02 -2.08 -5.12
N ASN A 61 2.63 -1.26 -6.09
CA ASN A 61 2.96 0.16 -6.16
C ASN A 61 2.16 0.96 -5.13
N GLU A 62 2.74 2.06 -4.65
CA GLU A 62 2.14 2.89 -3.59
C GLU A 62 0.93 3.71 -4.05
N ALA A 63 0.64 3.81 -5.35
CA ALA A 63 -0.47 4.60 -5.90
C ALA A 63 -1.75 3.81 -6.22
N ASP A 64 -1.71 2.47 -6.16
CA ASP A 64 -2.80 1.61 -6.65
C ASP A 64 -3.61 0.98 -5.50
N TYR A 65 -4.71 1.58 -5.04
CA TYR A 65 -5.39 1.12 -3.82
C TYR A 65 -6.44 0.01 -4.07
N LEU A 66 -6.50 -0.97 -3.16
CA LEU A 66 -7.48 -2.07 -3.21
C LEU A 66 -8.89 -1.56 -2.92
N THR A 67 -9.03 -0.68 -1.91
CA THR A 67 -10.29 -0.04 -1.54
C THR A 67 -10.93 0.68 -2.73
N GLU A 68 -10.19 1.55 -3.40
CA GLU A 68 -10.67 2.31 -4.57
C GLU A 68 -10.94 1.41 -5.79
N THR A 69 -10.10 0.39 -6.01
CA THR A 69 -10.30 -0.55 -7.11
C THR A 69 -11.60 -1.33 -6.93
N LEU A 70 -11.83 -1.91 -5.75
CA LEU A 70 -13.06 -2.67 -5.48
C LEU A 70 -14.30 -1.76 -5.50
N GLN A 71 -14.19 -0.51 -5.02
CA GLN A 71 -15.27 0.45 -5.10
C GLN A 71 -15.62 0.79 -6.55
N SER A 72 -14.62 1.10 -7.39
CA SER A 72 -14.83 1.40 -8.81
C SER A 72 -15.47 0.23 -9.56
N LEU A 73 -14.99 -1.00 -9.32
CA LEU A 73 -15.55 -2.19 -9.95
C LEU A 73 -17.00 -2.46 -9.52
N LYS A 74 -17.35 -2.14 -8.28
CA LYS A 74 -18.71 -2.24 -7.76
C LYS A 74 -19.62 -1.21 -8.42
N ASP A 75 -19.20 0.05 -8.46
CA ASP A 75 -19.99 1.17 -8.98
C ASP A 75 -20.32 0.99 -10.47
N TRP A 76 -19.38 0.44 -11.24
CA TRP A 76 -19.54 0.12 -12.67
C TRP A 76 -20.15 -1.27 -12.94
N SER A 77 -20.61 -1.98 -11.91
CA SER A 77 -21.20 -3.32 -12.06
C SER A 77 -20.33 -4.27 -12.89
N CYS A 78 -19.03 -4.26 -12.60
CA CYS A 78 -18.02 -5.03 -13.33
C CYS A 78 -18.10 -6.53 -13.00
N PRO A 79 -17.98 -7.44 -13.97
CA PRO A 79 -17.98 -8.89 -13.69
C PRO A 79 -16.80 -9.33 -12.80
N GLN A 80 -15.66 -8.62 -12.87
CA GLN A 80 -14.47 -8.86 -12.05
C GLN A 80 -14.75 -8.65 -10.56
N TYR A 81 -15.68 -7.75 -10.20
CA TYR A 81 -16.09 -7.53 -8.81
C TYR A 81 -16.67 -8.80 -8.18
N ASN A 82 -17.58 -9.48 -8.89
CA ASN A 82 -18.19 -10.72 -8.40
C ASN A 82 -17.16 -11.85 -8.29
N ALA A 83 -16.22 -11.93 -9.25
CA ALA A 83 -15.13 -12.89 -9.19
C ALA A 83 -14.26 -12.67 -7.94
N GLU A 84 -13.83 -11.43 -7.70
CA GLU A 84 -13.03 -11.04 -6.54
C GLU A 84 -13.77 -11.23 -5.21
N CYS A 85 -15.08 -10.95 -5.15
CA CYS A 85 -15.89 -11.22 -3.96
C CYS A 85 -16.07 -12.72 -3.68
N SER A 86 -16.07 -13.56 -4.71
CA SER A 86 -16.16 -15.02 -4.54
C SER A 86 -14.83 -15.65 -4.13
N LYS A 87 -13.72 -15.12 -4.63
CA LYS A 87 -12.36 -15.59 -4.37
C LYS A 87 -11.43 -14.38 -4.21
N PRO A 88 -11.21 -13.90 -2.97
CA PRO A 88 -10.45 -12.68 -2.75
C PRO A 88 -8.95 -12.91 -2.96
N THR A 89 -8.43 -12.43 -4.09
CA THR A 89 -7.04 -12.67 -4.52
C THR A 89 -6.02 -11.96 -3.62
N PHE A 90 -6.35 -10.77 -3.14
CA PHE A 90 -5.43 -9.89 -2.39
C PHE A 90 -5.66 -9.93 -0.88
N ASN A 91 -6.33 -10.97 -0.37
CA ASN A 91 -6.56 -11.17 1.06
C ASN A 91 -5.29 -11.69 1.76
N PHE A 92 -4.33 -10.80 1.99
CA PHE A 92 -3.02 -11.14 2.57
C PHE A 92 -2.96 -10.98 4.10
N ASN A 93 -3.82 -10.14 4.67
CA ASN A 93 -3.84 -9.80 6.08
C ASN A 93 -5.22 -9.32 6.55
N ASP A 94 -5.37 -9.03 7.84
CA ASP A 94 -6.67 -8.63 8.43
C ASP A 94 -7.23 -7.34 7.80
N PHE A 95 -6.37 -6.38 7.45
CA PHE A 95 -6.79 -5.16 6.75
C PHE A 95 -7.42 -5.48 5.39
N THR A 96 -6.70 -6.18 4.52
CA THR A 96 -7.20 -6.55 3.19
C THR A 96 -8.44 -7.45 3.27
N ALA A 97 -8.51 -8.38 4.24
CA ALA A 97 -9.71 -9.16 4.52
C ALA A 97 -10.93 -8.27 4.83
N LEU A 98 -10.74 -7.26 5.69
CA LEU A 98 -11.79 -6.30 6.04
C LEU A 98 -12.17 -5.40 4.87
N VAL A 99 -11.23 -5.03 3.99
CA VAL A 99 -11.54 -4.30 2.74
C VAL A 99 -12.49 -5.12 1.86
N TYR A 100 -12.24 -6.43 1.70
CA TYR A 100 -13.17 -7.32 0.99
C TYR A 100 -14.51 -7.43 1.70
N HIS A 101 -14.54 -7.60 3.02
CA HIS A 101 -15.80 -7.61 3.77
C HIS A 101 -16.57 -6.30 3.59
N ARG A 102 -15.90 -5.15 3.71
CA ARG A 102 -16.48 -3.81 3.51
C ARG A 102 -17.13 -3.68 2.13
N SER A 103 -16.47 -4.18 1.09
CA SER A 103 -16.99 -4.08 -0.28
C SER A 103 -18.11 -5.09 -0.55
N CYS A 104 -17.83 -6.38 -0.32
CA CYS A 104 -18.64 -7.53 -0.73
C CYS A 104 -19.74 -7.93 0.26
N ASN A 105 -19.53 -7.75 1.58
CA ASN A 105 -20.51 -8.06 2.62
C ASN A 105 -20.48 -7.01 3.74
N ARG A 106 -21.14 -5.88 3.46
CA ARG A 106 -21.15 -4.72 4.33
C ARG A 106 -21.59 -5.03 5.76
N THR A 107 -22.64 -5.84 5.93
CA THR A 107 -23.19 -6.18 7.25
C THR A 107 -22.19 -6.94 8.13
N LEU A 108 -21.37 -7.81 7.53
CA LEU A 108 -20.33 -8.53 8.25
C LEU A 108 -19.19 -7.59 8.68
N PHE A 109 -18.84 -6.62 7.83
CA PHE A 109 -17.85 -5.61 8.20
C PHE A 109 -18.35 -4.73 9.36
N GLU A 110 -19.57 -4.20 9.26
CA GLU A 110 -20.13 -3.31 10.28
C GLU A 110 -20.27 -4.02 11.63
N SER A 111 -20.80 -5.24 11.66
CA SER A 111 -20.93 -6.03 12.89
C SER A 111 -19.58 -6.37 13.52
N ARG A 112 -18.56 -6.71 12.72
CA ARG A 112 -17.22 -7.04 13.23
C ARG A 112 -16.47 -5.83 13.75
N CYS A 113 -16.69 -4.65 13.17
CA CYS A 113 -15.94 -3.44 13.48
C CYS A 113 -16.65 -2.48 14.44
N LEU A 114 -17.93 -2.72 14.74
CA LEU A 114 -18.73 -1.87 15.63
C LEU A 114 -18.03 -1.65 16.99
N ASP A 115 -17.53 -2.71 17.62
CA ASP A 115 -16.89 -2.63 18.94
C ASP A 115 -15.59 -1.81 18.91
N SER A 116 -14.82 -1.86 17.83
CA SER A 116 -13.62 -1.03 17.68
C SER A 116 -13.97 0.45 17.53
N LEU A 117 -14.97 0.78 16.71
CA LEU A 117 -15.44 2.16 16.57
C LEU A 117 -16.08 2.68 17.85
N MET A 118 -16.88 1.87 18.55
CA MET A 118 -17.48 2.26 19.83
C MET A 118 -16.41 2.50 20.90
N ARG A 119 -15.36 1.67 20.97
CA ARG A 119 -14.23 1.91 21.90
C ARG A 119 -13.54 3.24 21.60
N ALA A 120 -13.20 3.51 20.34
CA ALA A 120 -12.61 4.79 19.94
C ALA A 120 -13.54 5.98 20.25
N SER A 121 -14.85 5.84 19.99
CA SER A 121 -15.86 6.87 20.25
C SER A 121 -16.05 7.15 21.75
N SER A 122 -16.16 6.10 22.56
CA SER A 122 -16.37 6.19 24.01
C SER A 122 -15.20 6.84 24.75
N ALA A 123 -13.96 6.62 24.28
CA ALA A 123 -12.76 7.28 24.80
C ALA A 123 -12.83 8.82 24.69
N ARG A 124 -13.72 9.34 23.83
CA ARG A 124 -13.92 10.77 23.54
C ARG A 124 -15.28 11.27 24.03
N GLY A 125 -15.98 10.50 24.87
CA GLY A 125 -17.26 10.89 25.47
C GLY A 125 -18.45 10.87 24.50
N VAL A 126 -18.31 10.27 23.32
CA VAL A 126 -19.37 10.15 22.33
C VAL A 126 -20.13 8.84 22.56
N SER A 127 -21.47 8.90 22.59
CA SER A 127 -22.36 7.77 22.86
C SER A 127 -23.39 7.60 21.75
N GLY A 128 -22.93 7.08 20.61
CA GLY A 128 -23.80 6.70 19.49
C GLY A 128 -23.44 5.31 19.00
N SER A 129 -24.41 4.40 18.92
CA SER A 129 -24.23 3.06 18.34
C SER A 129 -24.57 3.01 16.84
N ILE A 130 -25.05 4.11 16.28
CA ILE A 130 -25.43 4.20 14.88
C ILE A 130 -24.16 4.35 14.04
N TRP A 131 -23.92 3.40 13.13
CA TRP A 131 -22.72 3.34 12.29
C TRP A 131 -22.42 4.66 11.55
N SER A 132 -23.42 5.29 10.95
CA SER A 132 -23.24 6.56 10.24
C SER A 132 -22.79 7.71 11.14
N ASN A 133 -23.23 7.72 12.41
CA ASN A 133 -22.79 8.71 13.38
C ASN A 133 -21.35 8.42 13.80
N LEU A 134 -21.03 7.15 14.06
CA LEU A 134 -19.66 6.72 14.38
C LEU A 134 -18.67 7.10 13.27
N LEU A 135 -19.02 6.90 12.00
CA LEU A 135 -18.17 7.32 10.87
C LEU A 135 -18.00 8.84 10.80
N ARG A 136 -19.07 9.60 11.01
CA ARG A 136 -19.02 11.06 11.03
C ARG A 136 -18.13 11.59 12.15
N ASP A 137 -18.19 10.96 13.31
CA ASP A 137 -17.45 11.37 14.49
C ASP A 137 -15.97 10.91 14.39
N LEU A 138 -15.71 9.74 13.78
CA LEU A 138 -14.36 9.23 13.53
C LEU A 138 -13.46 10.25 12.80
N ARG A 139 -14.05 11.07 11.94
CA ARG A 139 -13.37 12.16 11.22
C ARG A 139 -12.76 13.21 12.15
N THR A 140 -13.41 13.54 13.26
CA THR A 140 -12.94 14.61 14.16
C THR A 140 -12.05 14.10 15.28
N PHE A 141 -11.86 12.78 15.34
CA PHE A 141 -11.07 12.16 16.38
C PHE A 141 -9.58 12.31 16.09
N GLN A 142 -8.86 12.90 17.04
CA GLN A 142 -7.42 12.71 17.13
C GLN A 142 -7.16 11.27 17.60
N LEU A 143 -6.93 10.36 16.66
CA LEU A 143 -6.71 8.95 16.93
C LEU A 143 -5.29 8.72 17.43
N SER A 144 -5.15 7.89 18.47
CA SER A 144 -3.85 7.44 18.95
C SER A 144 -3.21 6.45 17.96
N GLN A 145 -1.89 6.29 18.02
CA GLN A 145 -1.19 5.33 17.16
C GLN A 145 -1.70 3.88 17.32
N ASP A 146 -2.16 3.50 18.51
CA ASP A 146 -2.66 2.14 18.74
C ASP A 146 -4.06 1.95 18.15
N GLU A 147 -4.90 2.99 18.14
CA GLU A 147 -6.19 2.97 17.44
C GLU A 147 -6.01 2.97 15.92
N LEU A 148 -5.04 3.74 15.40
CA LEU A 148 -4.69 3.74 13.98
C LEU A 148 -4.12 2.41 13.49
N ARG A 149 -3.67 1.53 14.39
CA ARG A 149 -3.25 0.16 14.05
C ARG A 149 -4.41 -0.82 13.94
N ASP A 150 -5.59 -0.49 14.46
CA ASP A 150 -6.75 -1.35 14.36
C ASP A 150 -7.25 -1.39 12.89
N PRO A 151 -7.23 -2.56 12.24
CA PRO A 151 -7.69 -2.70 10.86
C PRO A 151 -9.14 -2.24 10.64
N CYS A 152 -10.00 -2.35 11.65
CA CYS A 152 -11.38 -1.86 11.59
C CYS A 152 -11.44 -0.34 11.49
N ILE A 153 -10.62 0.36 12.27
CA ILE A 153 -10.50 1.82 12.21
C ILE A 153 -9.93 2.25 10.87
N GLN A 154 -8.87 1.59 10.40
CA GLN A 154 -8.25 1.86 9.10
C GLN A 154 -9.23 1.77 7.93
N VAL A 155 -10.05 0.72 7.87
CA VAL A 155 -11.04 0.57 6.78
C VAL A 155 -12.23 1.53 6.98
N ALA A 156 -12.65 1.82 8.21
CA ALA A 156 -13.71 2.79 8.49
C ALA A 156 -13.32 4.23 8.13
N LEU A 157 -12.05 4.60 8.29
CA LEU A 157 -11.51 5.91 7.88
C LEU A 157 -11.68 6.16 6.38
N TYR A 158 -11.58 5.11 5.55
CA TYR A 158 -11.87 5.22 4.12
C TYR A 158 -13.32 5.67 3.87
N ASP A 159 -14.29 5.03 4.52
CA ASP A 159 -15.70 5.41 4.36
C ASP A 159 -15.97 6.82 4.87
N ALA A 160 -15.35 7.21 6.00
CA ALA A 160 -15.46 8.56 6.54
C ALA A 160 -14.90 9.61 5.57
N ALA A 161 -13.75 9.33 4.94
CA ALA A 161 -13.12 10.21 3.94
C ALA A 161 -13.97 10.34 2.66
N VAL A 162 -14.50 9.23 2.14
CA VAL A 162 -15.35 9.24 0.94
C VAL A 162 -16.66 9.97 1.19
N GLN A 163 -17.29 9.80 2.36
CA GLN A 163 -18.58 10.41 2.70
C GLN A 163 -18.53 11.94 2.74
N GLU A 164 -17.43 12.54 3.19
CA GLU A 164 -17.30 14.00 3.28
C GLU A 164 -16.99 14.65 1.93
N ARG A 165 -16.02 14.08 1.19
CA ARG A 165 -15.40 14.78 0.06
C ARG A 165 -15.92 14.34 -1.29
N GLY A 166 -16.68 13.23 -1.34
CA GLY A 166 -17.27 12.68 -2.55
C GLY A 166 -16.25 12.34 -3.64
N LYS A 167 -14.96 12.23 -3.28
CA LYS A 167 -13.85 12.05 -4.20
C LYS A 167 -12.78 11.14 -3.61
N TYR A 168 -12.17 10.36 -4.48
CA TYR A 168 -10.97 9.56 -4.22
C TYR A 168 -9.75 10.43 -3.92
N GLY A 169 -8.73 9.86 -3.26
CA GLY A 169 -7.44 10.52 -3.01
C GLY A 169 -7.22 11.15 -1.62
N TYR A 170 -8.17 11.01 -0.69
CA TYR A 170 -7.99 11.43 0.72
C TYR A 170 -7.71 10.25 1.67
N TYR A 171 -7.50 9.09 1.10
CA TYR A 171 -7.14 7.87 1.81
C TYR A 171 -5.96 7.24 1.08
N HIS A 172 -5.00 6.76 1.83
CA HIS A 172 -3.79 6.17 1.30
C HIS A 172 -3.59 4.79 1.90
N GLU A 173 -3.31 3.82 1.04
CA GLU A 173 -2.89 2.51 1.47
C GLU A 173 -1.38 2.37 1.39
N MET A 174 -0.77 1.81 2.44
CA MET A 174 0.66 1.52 2.45
C MET A 174 0.90 0.03 2.43
N LYS A 175 1.91 -0.36 1.65
CA LYS A 175 2.19 -1.75 1.33
C LYS A 175 3.67 -2.02 1.46
N ARG A 176 4.01 -3.11 2.14
CA ARG A 176 5.37 -3.64 2.19
C ARG A 176 5.31 -5.15 2.05
N VAL A 177 5.92 -5.64 0.97
CA VAL A 177 5.95 -7.05 0.56
C VAL A 177 6.98 -7.83 1.39
N PHE A 178 8.13 -7.21 1.66
CA PHE A 178 9.26 -7.87 2.33
C PHE A 178 9.64 -7.14 3.60
N ILE A 179 9.19 -7.68 4.73
CA ILE A 179 9.65 -7.28 6.05
C ILE A 179 10.07 -8.55 6.81
N PRO A 180 11.31 -8.62 7.34
CA PRO A 180 11.76 -9.77 8.10
C PRO A 180 10.81 -10.11 9.24
N PHE A 181 10.56 -11.41 9.44
CA PHE A 181 9.70 -11.94 10.52
C PHE A 181 8.22 -11.56 10.41
N CYS A 182 7.79 -10.96 9.29
CA CYS A 182 6.42 -10.54 9.05
C CYS A 182 5.82 -11.19 7.81
N LYS A 183 4.49 -11.26 7.82
CA LYS A 183 3.71 -11.44 6.60
C LYS A 183 3.68 -10.13 5.81
N PHE A 184 3.04 -10.17 4.65
CA PHE A 184 2.70 -8.98 3.87
C PHE A 184 2.05 -7.92 4.76
N ILE A 185 2.55 -6.70 4.67
CA ILE A 185 2.03 -5.57 5.43
C ILE A 185 1.26 -4.69 4.47
N TRP A 186 -0.02 -4.51 4.80
CA TRP A 186 -0.94 -3.65 4.07
C TRP A 186 -1.85 -2.99 5.10
N CYS A 187 -1.91 -1.67 5.09
CA CYS A 187 -2.74 -0.86 5.96
C CYS A 187 -3.27 0.33 5.16
N GLY A 188 -4.21 1.09 5.72
CA GLY A 188 -4.60 2.36 5.14
C GLY A 188 -4.99 3.42 6.15
N LEU A 189 -4.74 4.67 5.78
CA LEU A 189 -4.82 5.86 6.64
C LEU A 189 -5.39 7.02 5.82
N ASP A 190 -6.18 7.87 6.44
CA ASP A 190 -6.69 9.10 5.85
C ASP A 190 -5.62 10.21 5.83
N ALA A 191 -5.73 11.11 4.85
CA ALA A 191 -4.80 12.20 4.57
C ALA A 191 -4.47 13.08 5.80
N GLU A 192 -5.43 13.31 6.70
CA GLU A 192 -5.24 14.19 7.86
C GLU A 192 -4.34 13.53 8.90
N ASN A 193 -4.63 12.26 9.23
CA ASN A 193 -3.77 11.48 10.12
C ASN A 193 -2.36 11.26 9.52
N ILE A 194 -2.20 11.36 8.19
CA ILE A 194 -0.88 11.30 7.55
C ILE A 194 0.02 12.47 7.93
N HIS A 195 -0.53 13.68 7.87
CA HIS A 195 0.21 14.90 8.13
C HIS A 195 0.62 15.00 9.60
N ASP A 196 -0.25 14.60 10.52
CA ASP A 196 -0.02 14.78 11.95
C ASP A 196 0.96 13.76 12.56
N HIS A 197 1.02 12.54 12.01
CA HIS A 197 1.80 11.45 12.61
C HIS A 197 3.08 11.08 11.87
N SER A 198 3.46 11.80 10.81
CA SER A 198 4.62 11.50 9.95
C SER A 198 4.65 10.02 9.58
N ILE A 199 3.75 9.59 8.69
CA ILE A 199 3.58 8.16 8.48
C ILE A 199 4.87 7.53 7.97
N SER A 200 5.29 6.52 8.71
CA SER A 200 6.25 5.54 8.28
C SER A 200 5.55 4.20 8.14
N ALA A 201 6.01 3.38 7.20
CA ALA A 201 5.59 1.99 7.07
C ALA A 201 5.71 1.21 8.41
N TRP A 202 6.53 1.70 9.34
CA TRP A 202 6.69 1.24 10.71
C TRP A 202 5.41 1.22 11.54
N LEU A 203 4.49 2.19 11.32
CA LEU A 203 3.21 2.23 12.05
C LEU A 203 2.35 1.01 11.73
N CYS A 204 2.40 0.57 10.47
CA CYS A 204 1.62 -0.56 9.97
C CYS A 204 2.22 -1.92 10.31
N ILE A 205 3.43 -1.95 10.87
CA ILE A 205 4.07 -3.19 11.29
C ILE A 205 3.47 -3.64 12.63
N PRO A 206 2.96 -4.88 12.73
CA PRO A 206 2.48 -5.43 13.99
C PRO A 206 3.56 -5.36 15.09
N THR A 207 3.15 -5.19 16.34
CA THR A 207 4.08 -5.04 17.47
C THR A 207 5.04 -6.22 17.58
N PHE A 208 4.56 -7.45 17.43
CA PHE A 208 5.38 -8.67 17.45
C PHE A 208 6.54 -8.62 16.44
N CYS A 209 6.22 -8.21 15.22
CA CYS A 209 7.17 -8.03 14.13
C CYS A 209 8.24 -7.00 14.46
N ARG A 210 7.81 -5.82 14.93
CA ARG A 210 8.72 -4.74 15.31
C ARG A 210 9.70 -5.17 16.38
N THR A 211 9.21 -5.88 17.40
CA THR A 211 10.06 -6.41 18.47
C THR A 211 11.13 -7.35 17.93
N ASN A 212 10.77 -8.29 17.03
CA ASN A 212 11.75 -9.19 16.44
C ASN A 212 12.77 -8.47 15.56
N ILE A 213 12.32 -7.49 14.75
CA ILE A 213 13.23 -6.67 13.94
C ILE A 213 14.21 -5.91 14.84
N ILE A 214 13.73 -5.29 15.92
CA ILE A 214 14.60 -4.58 16.87
C ILE A 214 15.62 -5.53 17.49
N ILE A 215 15.20 -6.72 17.95
CA ILE A 215 16.10 -7.73 18.51
C ILE A 215 17.15 -8.14 17.49
N SER A 216 16.75 -8.43 16.25
CA SER A 216 17.69 -8.81 15.19
C SER A 216 18.68 -7.69 14.88
N ILE A 217 18.22 -6.43 14.81
CA ILE A 217 19.12 -5.27 14.61
C ILE A 217 20.16 -5.22 15.74
N VAL A 218 19.73 -5.32 17.00
CA VAL A 218 20.64 -5.27 18.16
C VAL A 218 21.65 -6.41 18.12
N VAL A 219 21.21 -7.64 17.87
CA VAL A 219 22.10 -8.81 17.80
C VAL A 219 23.08 -8.69 16.64
N CYS A 220 22.60 -8.33 15.45
CA CYS A 220 23.45 -8.12 14.27
C CYS A 220 24.47 -7.00 14.49
N SER A 221 24.08 -5.89 15.14
CA SER A 221 25.02 -4.81 15.46
C SER A 221 26.11 -5.26 16.43
N ILE A 222 25.77 -6.02 17.48
CA ILE A 222 26.77 -6.56 18.42
C ILE A 222 27.74 -7.51 17.71
N LEU A 223 27.21 -8.42 16.89
CA LEU A 223 28.02 -9.37 16.12
C LEU A 223 28.91 -8.66 15.10
N SER A 224 28.39 -7.64 14.40
CA SER A 224 29.14 -6.80 13.46
C SER A 224 30.31 -6.10 14.16
N ILE A 225 30.06 -5.42 15.29
CA ILE A 225 31.12 -4.74 16.06
C ILE A 225 32.18 -5.75 16.51
N TRP A 226 31.77 -6.91 17.04
CA TRP A 226 32.71 -7.94 17.47
C TRP A 226 33.55 -8.47 16.30
N ASN A 227 32.91 -8.69 15.14
CA ASN A 227 33.57 -9.17 13.93
C ASN A 227 34.64 -8.17 13.44
N VAL A 228 34.29 -6.88 13.39
CA VAL A 228 35.22 -5.82 13.00
C VAL A 228 36.39 -5.71 13.99
N VAL A 229 36.13 -5.75 15.29
CA VAL A 229 37.18 -5.66 16.33
C VAL A 229 38.13 -6.87 16.26
N ALA A 230 37.59 -8.09 16.22
CA ALA A 230 38.38 -9.31 16.19
C ALA A 230 39.28 -9.37 14.96
N ASN A 231 38.73 -9.07 13.77
CA ASN A 231 39.50 -9.08 12.53
C ASN A 231 40.49 -7.91 12.44
N SER A 232 40.16 -6.75 13.01
CA SER A 232 41.12 -5.63 13.11
C SER A 232 42.33 -6.00 13.97
N ILE A 233 42.13 -6.75 15.08
CA ILE A 233 43.24 -7.26 15.90
C ILE A 233 44.12 -8.22 15.09
N VAL A 234 43.52 -9.12 14.30
CA VAL A 234 44.26 -10.03 13.39
C VAL A 234 45.13 -9.23 12.41
N LEU A 235 44.58 -8.18 11.79
CA LEU A 235 45.34 -7.28 10.90
C LEU A 235 46.52 -6.63 11.63
N VAL A 236 46.29 -6.06 12.82
CA VAL A 236 47.35 -5.39 13.59
C VAL A 236 48.48 -6.34 13.95
N VAL A 237 48.17 -7.57 14.39
CA VAL A 237 49.18 -8.60 14.69
C VAL A 237 49.96 -8.98 13.44
N PHE A 238 49.27 -9.15 12.31
CA PHE A 238 49.90 -9.47 11.03
C PHE A 238 50.90 -8.39 10.59
N PHE A 239 50.52 -7.12 10.68
CA PHE A 239 51.39 -6.00 10.30
C PHE A 239 52.58 -5.82 11.25
N LYS A 240 52.43 -6.13 12.54
CA LYS A 240 53.52 -5.98 13.52
C LYS A 240 54.57 -7.09 13.44
N GLN A 241 54.22 -8.28 12.96
CA GLN A 241 55.07 -9.45 13.12
C GLN A 241 55.53 -10.00 11.76
N LYS A 242 56.75 -9.62 11.36
CA LYS A 242 57.40 -9.98 10.08
C LYS A 242 57.49 -11.49 9.80
N ARG A 243 57.23 -12.35 10.78
CA ARG A 243 57.29 -13.81 10.67
C ARG A 243 56.06 -14.42 9.98
N TYR A 244 54.99 -13.66 9.78
CA TYR A 244 53.74 -14.14 9.18
C TYR A 244 53.58 -13.83 7.68
N THR A 245 54.64 -13.39 7.00
CA THR A 245 54.63 -13.11 5.54
C THR A 245 54.65 -14.35 4.64
N SER A 246 54.39 -15.54 5.20
CA SER A 246 54.24 -16.76 4.41
C SER A 246 52.93 -16.75 3.59
N SER A 247 52.85 -17.62 2.58
CA SER A 247 51.64 -17.76 1.73
C SER A 247 50.37 -18.02 2.54
N ALA A 248 50.45 -18.79 3.63
CA ALA A 248 49.32 -19.03 4.55
C ALA A 248 48.89 -17.77 5.31
N GLY A 249 49.80 -16.82 5.53
CA GLY A 249 49.51 -15.54 6.16
C GLY A 249 48.68 -14.61 5.28
N ILE A 250 48.95 -14.59 3.97
CA ILE A 250 48.22 -13.79 2.98
C ILE A 250 46.74 -14.21 2.91
N TYR A 251 46.45 -15.52 3.00
CA TYR A 251 45.06 -16.00 3.07
C TYR A 251 44.32 -15.52 4.33
N LYS A 252 44.98 -15.55 5.49
CA LYS A 252 44.39 -15.05 6.75
C LYS A 252 44.12 -13.55 6.70
N LEU A 253 45.01 -12.79 6.07
CA LEU A 253 44.82 -11.36 5.81
C LEU A 253 43.59 -11.12 4.93
N SER A 254 43.46 -11.87 3.83
CA SER A 254 42.32 -11.74 2.92
C SER A 254 40.99 -12.08 3.58
N ILE A 255 40.95 -13.13 4.41
CA ILE A 255 39.73 -13.51 5.16
C ILE A 255 39.38 -12.42 6.17
N ALA A 256 40.35 -11.93 6.94
CA ALA A 256 40.09 -10.88 7.92
C ALA A 256 39.58 -9.58 7.28
N LEU A 257 40.09 -9.21 6.10
CA LEU A 257 39.57 -8.07 5.35
C LEU A 257 38.14 -8.29 4.86
N ALA A 258 37.84 -9.49 4.33
CA ALA A 258 36.49 -9.83 3.89
C ALA A 258 35.50 -9.77 5.07
N ASP A 259 35.89 -10.30 6.23
CA ASP A 259 35.05 -10.30 7.42
C ASP A 259 34.80 -8.88 7.96
N ILE A 260 35.79 -7.97 7.88
CA ILE A 260 35.60 -6.55 8.21
C ILE A 260 34.66 -5.85 7.22
N MET A 261 34.66 -6.22 5.94
CA MET A 261 33.73 -5.64 4.95
C MET A 261 32.30 -6.16 5.11
N VAL A 262 32.14 -7.39 5.60
CA VAL A 262 30.83 -7.99 5.89
C VAL A 262 30.25 -7.47 7.20
N GLY A 263 31.10 -7.24 8.21
CA GLY A 263 30.74 -6.65 9.50
C GLY A 263 30.38 -5.18 9.36
#